data_AF-A0A849ZKA8-F1
#
_entry.id   AF-A0A849ZKA8-F1
#
_cell.length_a   1.000
_cell.length_b   1.000
_cell.length_c   1.000
_cell.angle_alpha   90.00
_cell.angle_beta   90.00
_cell.angle_gamma   90.00
#
_symmetry.space_group_name_H-M   'P 1'
#
loop_
_entity.id
_entity.type
_entity.pdbx_description
1 polymer ?
#
loop_
_entity_poly.entity_id
_entity_poly.type
_entity_poly.pdbx_seq_one_letter_code
_entity_poly.pdbx_strand_id
1 'polypeptide(L)'
;MLLNHALSRSGLLFSVATLALVVAAGCGDSDSDSPGGGGGGTGTTGPTTSSGNSTNTGSSASSTTGTGVPGCDDPATDPGAVNDVPATTVQASARDENDTGIANTPFQLCGFDLCLPGDTSAIGSVTFSNSQPALDRPVFKPADSLTFGKIGYPYTQQSPSPLIGHFPSMTDSGTEMVPGQTVSAAGASLVVPAGYSIDTLIYDEPDKQTFRAGTLPTDLVGDATGDPAFVMLYALGPFDTILCPPAALTLDNYADLPADSQVELWAQVLNVEEFFAGYGEWVKLDDGVVSSDGATISTVNGIPALLTIAIKPAE
;
A
#
# COMPACT_ATOMS: atom_id res chain seq x y z
N MET A 1 -54.33 -20.17 25.80
CA MET A 1 -53.64 -19.15 24.97
C MET A 1 -52.86 -19.89 23.91
N LEU A 2 -53.43 -19.95 22.70
CA LEU A 2 -52.88 -20.60 21.52
C LEU A 2 -52.52 -19.48 20.55
N LEU A 3 -51.24 -19.26 20.26
CA LEU A 3 -50.82 -18.38 19.18
C LEU A 3 -49.82 -19.09 18.26
N ASN A 4 -50.25 -19.14 17.01
CA ASN A 4 -49.69 -19.73 15.79
C ASN A 4 -48.19 -19.51 15.53
N HIS A 5 -47.51 -20.59 15.17
CA HIS A 5 -46.34 -20.58 14.29
C HIS A 5 -46.80 -20.64 12.83
N ALA A 6 -46.42 -19.65 12.03
CA ALA A 6 -46.51 -19.69 10.57
C ALA A 6 -45.09 -19.76 10.00
N LEU A 7 -44.71 -20.95 9.53
CA LEU A 7 -43.50 -21.20 8.74
C LEU A 7 -43.80 -20.85 7.28
N SER A 8 -43.15 -19.81 6.76
CA SER A 8 -43.13 -19.52 5.32
C SER A 8 -41.98 -20.29 4.67
N ARG A 9 -42.32 -21.26 3.82
CA ARG A 9 -41.44 -21.94 2.86
C ARG A 9 -41.72 -21.36 1.48
N SER A 10 -40.71 -20.84 0.80
CA SER A 10 -40.58 -20.70 -0.67
C SER A 10 -39.23 -20.00 -0.88
N GLY A 11 -38.26 -20.45 -1.66
CA GLY A 11 -38.25 -21.34 -2.81
C GLY A 11 -37.24 -20.70 -3.77
N LEU A 12 -35.97 -21.10 -3.68
CA LEU A 12 -34.94 -20.63 -4.62
C LEU A 12 -34.56 -21.77 -5.56
N LEU A 13 -34.93 -21.55 -6.81
CA LEU A 13 -34.60 -22.35 -7.99
C LEU A 13 -33.09 -22.22 -8.26
N PHE A 14 -32.40 -23.36 -8.27
CA PHE A 14 -31.06 -23.49 -8.84
C PHE A 14 -31.17 -23.40 -10.36
N SER A 15 -30.56 -22.37 -10.95
CA SER A 15 -30.44 -22.23 -12.41
C SER A 15 -29.03 -22.58 -12.87
N VAL A 16 -28.98 -23.71 -13.56
CA VAL A 16 -28.10 -24.21 -14.63
C VAL A 16 -26.79 -23.46 -14.95
N ALA A 17 -25.73 -24.28 -14.91
CA ALA A 17 -24.37 -24.07 -15.39
C ALA A 17 -24.24 -23.50 -16.80
N THR A 18 -23.26 -22.61 -16.99
CA THR A 18 -22.66 -22.35 -18.31
C THR A 18 -21.16 -22.61 -18.20
N LEU A 19 -20.75 -23.74 -18.77
CA LEU A 19 -19.37 -24.17 -18.93
C LEU A 19 -18.83 -23.52 -20.22
N ALA A 20 -17.95 -22.53 -20.11
CA ALA A 20 -17.28 -21.93 -21.26
C ALA A 20 -15.95 -22.65 -21.51
N LEU A 21 -15.86 -23.27 -22.69
CA LEU A 21 -14.69 -23.95 -23.23
C LEU A 21 -13.69 -22.91 -23.76
N VAL A 22 -12.49 -22.83 -23.20
CA VAL A 22 -11.38 -22.05 -23.78
C VAL A 22 -10.58 -22.96 -24.71
N VAL A 23 -10.54 -22.60 -25.99
CA VAL A 23 -9.71 -23.23 -27.02
C VAL A 23 -8.34 -22.57 -27.00
N ALA A 24 -7.30 -23.31 -26.62
CA ALA A 24 -5.92 -22.90 -26.78
C ALA A 24 -5.47 -23.09 -28.24
N ALA A 25 -5.06 -22.01 -28.90
CA ALA A 25 -4.32 -22.05 -30.15
C ALA A 25 -2.83 -21.82 -29.83
N GLY A 26 -2.04 -22.90 -29.90
CA GLY A 26 -0.59 -22.83 -29.90
C GLY A 26 -0.05 -22.66 -31.33
N CYS A 27 1.02 -21.86 -31.45
CA CYS A 27 2.03 -21.76 -32.52
C CYS A 27 2.93 -20.57 -32.10
N GLY A 28 4.25 -20.62 -32.06
CA GLY A 28 5.19 -21.65 -32.45
C GLY A 28 6.62 -21.26 -32.08
N ASP A 29 7.50 -22.26 -32.16
CA ASP A 29 8.94 -22.18 -32.03
C ASP A 29 9.58 -21.24 -33.04
N SER A 30 10.67 -20.58 -32.63
CA SER A 30 11.76 -20.22 -33.53
C SER A 30 13.07 -20.22 -32.77
N ASP A 31 13.86 -21.25 -33.07
CA ASP A 31 15.29 -21.37 -32.83
C ASP A 31 16.05 -20.12 -33.31
N SER A 32 17.10 -19.74 -32.58
CA SER A 32 18.31 -19.19 -33.20
C SER A 32 19.54 -19.45 -32.33
N ASP A 33 20.47 -20.18 -32.94
CA ASP A 33 21.80 -20.58 -32.51
C ASP A 33 22.72 -19.44 -31.99
N SER A 34 23.50 -19.76 -30.94
CA SER A 34 24.97 -19.63 -30.71
C SER A 34 25.81 -18.52 -31.41
N PRO A 35 27.03 -18.12 -30.92
CA PRO A 35 27.93 -18.78 -29.94
C PRO A 35 28.72 -17.87 -28.95
N GLY A 36 29.34 -18.48 -27.92
CA GLY A 36 30.78 -18.30 -27.63
C GLY A 36 31.25 -17.37 -26.49
N GLY A 37 32.15 -17.91 -25.65
CA GLY A 37 33.06 -17.18 -24.74
C GLY A 37 32.82 -17.52 -23.26
N GLY A 38 33.65 -18.24 -22.51
CA GLY A 38 35.08 -18.45 -22.59
C GLY A 38 35.82 -17.45 -21.69
N GLY A 39 36.07 -17.79 -20.42
CA GLY A 39 36.93 -16.98 -19.55
C GLY A 39 36.88 -17.36 -18.07
N GLY A 40 37.78 -18.26 -17.66
CA GLY A 40 38.07 -18.52 -16.24
C GLY A 40 38.97 -17.43 -15.64
N GLY A 41 38.82 -17.20 -14.34
CA GLY A 41 39.65 -16.27 -13.58
C GLY A 41 39.52 -16.49 -12.07
N THR A 42 40.39 -17.36 -11.55
CA THR A 42 40.67 -17.55 -10.12
C THR A 42 41.65 -16.50 -9.60
N GLY A 43 41.45 -16.06 -8.35
CA GLY A 43 42.42 -15.31 -7.52
C GLY A 43 41.80 -14.02 -6.94
N THR A 44 42.06 -13.55 -5.72
CA THR A 44 42.99 -13.94 -4.64
C THR A 44 42.51 -13.22 -3.37
N THR A 45 42.58 -13.88 -2.21
CA THR A 45 42.41 -13.32 -0.87
C THR A 45 43.53 -12.35 -0.46
N GLY A 46 43.18 -11.26 0.24
CA GLY A 46 44.12 -10.44 1.01
C GLY A 46 43.39 -9.37 1.84
N PRO A 47 43.67 -9.23 3.16
CA PRO A 47 42.96 -8.30 4.04
C PRO A 47 43.66 -6.94 4.10
N THR A 48 42.89 -5.85 4.10
CA THR A 48 43.38 -4.51 4.46
C THR A 48 42.51 -3.89 5.55
N THR A 49 43.09 -3.80 6.73
CA THR A 49 42.68 -2.90 7.81
C THR A 49 42.91 -1.45 7.41
N SER A 50 41.88 -0.60 7.55
CA SER A 50 42.02 0.86 7.50
C SER A 50 40.87 1.53 8.26
N SER A 51 41.18 1.97 9.47
CA SER A 51 40.41 2.93 10.27
C SER A 51 40.39 4.30 9.58
N GLY A 52 39.21 4.86 9.36
CA GLY A 52 39.03 6.21 8.82
C GLY A 52 37.67 6.79 9.21
N ASN A 53 37.69 7.67 10.22
CA ASN A 53 36.57 8.50 10.64
C ASN A 53 36.39 9.63 9.61
N SER A 54 35.23 9.73 8.98
CA SER A 54 34.90 10.81 8.03
C SER A 54 33.40 11.09 8.02
N THR A 55 32.99 12.12 8.76
CA THR A 55 31.72 12.85 8.58
C THR A 55 31.68 13.42 7.16
N ASN A 56 30.84 12.84 6.30
CA ASN A 56 30.48 13.39 4.99
C ASN A 56 28.95 13.48 4.90
N THR A 57 28.44 14.69 5.15
CA THR A 57 27.16 15.15 4.60
C THR A 57 27.36 15.41 3.11
N GLY A 58 27.03 14.43 2.29
CA GLY A 58 27.02 14.52 0.84
C GLY A 58 25.71 13.97 0.31
N SER A 59 24.77 14.87 0.02
CA SER A 59 23.56 14.58 -0.76
C SER A 59 23.99 14.00 -2.10
N SER A 60 23.89 12.68 -2.20
CA SER A 60 24.22 11.93 -3.41
C SER A 60 22.92 11.79 -4.19
N ALA A 61 22.67 12.72 -5.11
CA ALA A 61 21.66 12.55 -6.14
C ALA A 61 22.08 11.34 -6.99
N SER A 62 21.52 10.17 -6.68
CA SER A 62 21.69 8.96 -7.46
C SER A 62 20.87 9.12 -8.73
N SER A 63 21.47 9.69 -9.77
CA SER A 63 20.88 9.74 -11.10
C SER A 63 20.95 8.34 -11.72
N THR A 64 19.93 7.54 -11.48
CA THR A 64 19.78 6.26 -12.16
C THR A 64 19.41 6.56 -13.61
N THR A 65 20.37 6.38 -14.52
CA THR A 65 20.16 6.42 -15.97
C THR A 65 19.36 5.18 -16.38
N GLY A 66 18.05 5.20 -16.11
CA GLY A 66 17.05 4.26 -16.61
C GLY A 66 16.31 4.89 -17.79
N THR A 67 15.97 4.08 -18.77
CA THR A 67 15.41 4.46 -20.07
C THR A 67 14.11 5.28 -19.98
N GLY A 68 14.22 6.60 -20.12
CA GLY A 68 13.42 7.34 -21.11
C GLY A 68 11.95 7.63 -20.83
N VAL A 69 11.55 7.87 -19.58
CA VAL A 69 10.30 8.60 -19.30
C VAL A 69 10.68 10.04 -18.91
N PRO A 70 10.47 11.04 -19.79
CA PRO A 70 10.70 12.43 -19.43
C PRO A 70 9.70 12.87 -18.34
N GLY A 71 10.17 13.20 -17.13
CA GLY A 71 9.41 14.04 -16.18
C GLY A 71 8.97 13.42 -14.85
N CYS A 72 9.53 12.28 -14.40
CA CYS A 72 9.43 11.86 -13.01
C CYS A 72 10.70 12.22 -12.25
N ASP A 73 10.95 13.51 -12.01
CA ASP A 73 11.94 13.87 -11.00
C ASP A 73 11.34 13.52 -9.64
N ASP A 74 12.10 12.82 -8.80
CA ASP A 74 11.67 12.51 -7.45
C ASP A 74 11.33 13.80 -6.69
N PRO A 75 10.26 13.84 -5.88
CA PRO A 75 9.94 15.00 -5.08
C PRO A 75 11.10 15.33 -4.11
N ALA A 76 11.17 16.59 -3.67
CA ALA A 76 12.09 16.93 -2.60
C ALA A 76 11.73 16.16 -1.33
N THR A 77 12.72 15.55 -0.67
CA THR A 77 12.50 14.83 0.57
C THR A 77 12.16 15.81 1.70
N ASP A 78 11.16 15.48 2.51
CA ASP A 78 10.79 16.19 3.73
C ASP A 78 10.93 15.26 4.92
N PRO A 79 12.17 15.07 5.43
CA PRO A 79 12.39 14.17 6.54
C PRO A 79 11.71 14.74 7.78
N GLY A 80 10.67 14.05 8.25
CA GLY A 80 9.92 14.46 9.43
C GLY A 80 10.79 14.57 10.68
N ALA A 81 10.20 15.05 11.78
CA ALA A 81 10.93 15.15 13.03
C ALA A 81 11.28 13.76 13.58
N VAL A 82 12.56 13.54 13.90
CA VAL A 82 13.01 12.33 14.60
C VAL A 82 12.26 12.17 15.92
N ASN A 83 11.72 10.98 16.15
CA ASN A 83 11.00 10.62 17.37
C ASN A 83 11.34 9.18 17.79
N ASP A 84 12.38 9.05 18.62
CA ASP A 84 12.85 7.77 19.15
C ASP A 84 11.87 7.19 20.19
N VAL A 85 11.30 6.03 19.90
CA VAL A 85 10.38 5.30 20.78
C VAL A 85 11.02 4.01 21.27
N PRO A 86 11.16 3.81 22.60
CA PRO A 86 11.56 2.53 23.19
C PRO A 86 10.63 1.38 22.77
N ALA A 87 11.18 0.38 22.08
CA ALA A 87 10.41 -0.70 21.46
C ALA A 87 11.11 -2.07 21.59
N THR A 88 11.59 -2.43 22.78
CA THR A 88 12.35 -3.70 23.00
C THR A 88 11.54 -4.94 22.64
N THR A 89 10.26 -5.00 23.03
CA THR A 89 9.34 -6.07 22.64
C THR A 89 7.97 -5.46 22.41
N VAL A 90 7.44 -5.63 21.20
CA VAL A 90 6.13 -5.11 20.81
C VAL A 90 5.24 -6.27 20.38
N GLN A 91 4.05 -6.36 20.97
CA GLN A 91 3.01 -7.29 20.53
C GLN A 91 2.02 -6.54 19.66
N ALA A 92 1.65 -7.13 18.53
CA ALA A 92 0.66 -6.59 17.63
C ALA A 92 -0.33 -7.67 17.15
N SER A 93 -1.47 -7.24 16.63
CA SER A 93 -2.50 -8.07 16.04
C SER A 93 -2.89 -7.49 14.68
N ALA A 94 -2.66 -8.25 13.62
CA ALA A 94 -3.13 -7.94 12.28
C ALA A 94 -4.54 -8.51 12.06
N ARG A 95 -5.44 -7.67 11.58
CA ARG A 95 -6.83 -8.03 11.27
C ARG A 95 -7.21 -7.53 9.90
N ASP A 96 -8.14 -8.20 9.25
CA ASP A 96 -8.72 -7.75 7.99
C ASP A 96 -9.86 -6.74 8.23
N GLU A 97 -10.49 -6.30 7.14
CA GLU A 97 -11.64 -5.40 7.17
C GLU A 97 -12.88 -5.96 7.89
N ASN A 98 -12.92 -7.25 8.20
CA ASN A 98 -14.00 -7.92 8.92
C ASN A 98 -13.61 -8.29 10.36
N ASP A 99 -12.56 -7.64 10.90
CA ASP A 99 -11.96 -7.93 12.22
C ASP A 99 -11.41 -9.37 12.37
N THR A 100 -11.23 -10.10 11.27
CA THR A 100 -10.70 -11.47 11.30
C THR A 100 -9.17 -11.43 11.33
N GLY A 101 -8.55 -12.25 12.18
CA GLY A 101 -7.10 -12.30 12.30
C GLY A 101 -6.42 -12.75 11.00
N ILE A 102 -5.44 -11.97 10.53
CA ILE A 102 -4.67 -12.28 9.32
C ILE A 102 -3.57 -13.28 9.67
N ALA A 103 -3.72 -14.54 9.27
CA ALA A 103 -2.83 -15.62 9.67
C ALA A 103 -1.61 -15.81 8.77
N ASN A 104 -0.47 -16.22 9.37
CA ASN A 104 0.74 -16.67 8.67
C ASN A 104 1.23 -15.72 7.57
N THR A 105 1.14 -14.42 7.82
CA THR A 105 1.46 -13.37 6.86
C THR A 105 2.62 -12.53 7.39
N PRO A 106 3.57 -12.12 6.53
CA PRO A 106 4.68 -11.28 6.93
C PRO A 106 4.21 -9.86 7.24
N PHE A 107 4.52 -9.40 8.44
CA PHE A 107 4.34 -8.03 8.91
C PHE A 107 5.67 -7.47 9.41
N GLN A 108 5.71 -6.16 9.57
CA GLN A 108 6.90 -5.45 10.04
C GLN A 108 6.51 -4.41 11.08
N LEU A 109 7.37 -4.26 12.08
CA LEU A 109 7.45 -3.04 12.88
C LEU A 109 8.66 -2.26 12.39
N CYS A 110 8.43 -1.21 11.62
CA CYS A 110 9.48 -0.42 11.00
C CYS A 110 9.49 0.98 11.59
N GLY A 111 10.63 1.39 12.15
CA GLY A 111 10.97 2.80 12.20
C GLY A 111 11.51 3.28 10.86
N PHE A 112 11.85 4.56 10.80
CA PHE A 112 12.61 5.13 9.69
C PHE A 112 14.02 4.50 9.60
N ASP A 113 14.61 4.15 10.74
CA ASP A 113 15.97 3.66 10.88
C ASP A 113 16.13 2.13 10.76
N LEU A 114 15.12 1.37 11.19
CA LEU A 114 15.17 -0.10 11.23
C LEU A 114 13.80 -0.74 11.08
N CYS A 115 13.75 -1.82 10.28
CA CYS A 115 12.61 -2.71 10.16
C CYS A 115 12.82 -4.03 10.89
N LEU A 116 11.85 -4.40 11.74
CA LEU A 116 11.79 -5.67 12.44
C LEU A 116 10.72 -6.57 11.78
N PRO A 117 11.10 -7.62 11.03
CA PRO A 117 10.13 -8.52 10.41
C PRO A 117 9.54 -9.50 11.43
N GLY A 118 8.32 -9.97 11.16
CA GLY A 118 7.69 -11.04 11.91
C GLY A 118 6.47 -11.60 11.18
N ASP A 119 6.23 -12.90 11.33
CA ASP A 119 5.04 -13.55 10.78
C ASP A 119 3.92 -13.60 11.82
N THR A 120 2.70 -13.33 11.38
CA THR A 120 1.52 -13.49 12.22
C THR A 120 1.23 -14.97 12.48
N SER A 121 0.78 -15.28 13.69
CA SER A 121 0.26 -16.61 14.06
C SER A 121 -1.09 -16.91 13.41
N ALA A 122 -1.64 -18.10 13.64
CA ALA A 122 -2.96 -18.51 13.14
C ALA A 122 -4.14 -17.63 13.58
N ILE A 123 -3.95 -16.77 14.59
CA ILE A 123 -4.96 -15.83 15.10
C ILE A 123 -4.63 -14.36 14.77
N GLY A 124 -3.63 -14.11 13.92
CA GLY A 124 -3.22 -12.75 13.54
C GLY A 124 -2.27 -12.05 14.50
N SER A 125 -1.82 -12.69 15.58
CA SER A 125 -0.88 -12.07 16.53
C SER A 125 0.57 -12.22 16.10
N VAL A 126 1.40 -11.20 16.32
CA VAL A 126 2.85 -11.17 16.05
C VAL A 126 3.59 -10.50 17.21
N THR A 127 4.85 -10.90 17.45
CA THR A 127 5.73 -10.26 18.44
C THR A 127 7.04 -9.86 17.77
N PHE A 128 7.39 -8.60 17.87
CA PHE A 128 8.64 -8.04 17.37
C PHE A 128 9.63 -7.88 18.53
N SER A 129 10.89 -8.25 18.31
CA SER A 129 11.97 -8.08 19.29
C SER A 129 13.03 -7.15 18.71
N ASN A 130 13.30 -6.04 19.40
CA ASN A 130 14.32 -5.08 19.02
C ASN A 130 15.56 -5.21 19.91
N SER A 131 16.73 -5.28 19.30
CA SER A 131 18.02 -5.24 20.01
C SER A 131 18.54 -3.81 20.23
N GLN A 132 17.99 -2.82 19.52
CA GLN A 132 18.27 -1.40 19.70
C GLN A 132 17.49 -0.83 20.89
N PRO A 133 17.97 0.27 21.50
CA PRO A 133 17.27 0.92 22.61
C PRO A 133 15.94 1.57 22.19
N ALA A 134 15.80 1.99 20.94
CA ALA A 134 14.62 2.65 20.37
C ALA A 134 14.51 2.39 18.86
N LEU A 135 13.40 2.83 18.27
CA LEU A 135 13.17 2.98 16.82
C LEU A 135 12.71 4.42 16.57
N ASP A 136 13.10 5.03 15.46
CA ASP A 136 12.56 6.34 15.04
C ASP A 136 11.18 6.15 14.39
N ARG A 137 10.12 6.72 14.99
CA ARG A 137 8.74 6.67 14.47
C ARG A 137 8.31 5.24 14.05
N PRO A 138 8.30 4.25 14.97
CA PRO A 138 7.95 2.89 14.62
C PRO A 138 6.49 2.78 14.18
N VAL A 139 6.27 2.03 13.10
CA VAL A 139 4.97 1.79 12.49
C VAL A 139 4.78 0.30 12.24
N PHE A 140 3.65 -0.24 12.69
CA PHE A 140 3.22 -1.60 12.39
C PHE A 140 2.49 -1.63 11.04
N LYS A 141 3.00 -2.41 10.08
CA LYS A 141 2.47 -2.48 8.70
C LYS A 141 2.72 -3.85 8.06
N PRO A 142 1.99 -4.22 6.98
CA PRO A 142 2.32 -5.39 6.17
C PRO A 142 3.68 -5.20 5.47
N ALA A 143 4.35 -6.30 5.13
CA ALA A 143 5.65 -6.24 4.46
C ALA A 143 5.55 -5.73 3.01
N ASP A 144 4.45 -6.01 2.32
CA ASP A 144 4.16 -5.57 0.96
C ASP A 144 2.75 -4.96 0.84
N SER A 145 2.34 -4.58 -0.37
CA SER A 145 0.98 -4.12 -0.67
C SER A 145 0.33 -4.98 -1.78
N LEU A 146 0.51 -6.29 -1.73
CA LEU A 146 -0.06 -7.21 -2.73
C LEU A 146 -1.32 -7.89 -2.22
N THR A 147 -1.24 -8.44 -1.00
CA THR A 147 -2.33 -9.20 -0.38
C THR A 147 -3.21 -8.30 0.49
N PHE A 148 -2.59 -7.40 1.24
CA PHE A 148 -3.25 -6.50 2.17
C PHE A 148 -2.82 -5.06 1.95
N GLY A 149 -3.75 -4.13 2.18
CA GLY A 149 -3.48 -2.70 2.11
C GLY A 149 -2.36 -2.28 3.05
N LYS A 150 -1.35 -1.57 2.53
CA LYS A 150 -0.19 -1.11 3.32
C LYS A 150 -0.56 0.15 4.10
N ILE A 151 -1.27 -0.05 5.19
CA ILE A 151 -1.60 0.97 6.20
C ILE A 151 -0.56 0.89 7.32
N GLY A 152 -0.16 2.01 7.88
CA GLY A 152 0.77 2.09 8.97
C GLY A 152 0.07 2.46 10.27
N TYR A 153 0.25 1.65 11.31
CA TYR A 153 -0.23 1.94 12.65
C TYR A 153 0.94 2.41 13.53
N PRO A 154 1.03 3.71 13.87
CA PRO A 154 2.12 4.21 14.70
C PRO A 154 2.15 3.53 16.07
N TYR A 155 3.34 3.11 16.48
CA TYR A 155 3.59 2.58 17.81
C TYR A 155 4.17 3.67 18.72
N THR A 156 3.62 3.76 19.92
CA THR A 156 4.11 4.60 21.01
C THR A 156 4.21 3.75 22.28
N GLN A 157 4.90 4.23 23.31
CA GLN A 157 4.90 3.54 24.61
C GLN A 157 3.51 3.51 25.28
N GLN A 158 2.57 4.35 24.82
CA GLN A 158 1.20 4.40 25.30
C GLN A 158 0.25 3.54 24.46
N SER A 159 0.72 2.98 23.34
CA SER A 159 -0.08 2.10 22.49
C SER A 159 -0.53 0.87 23.29
N PRO A 160 -1.72 0.32 23.00
CA PRO A 160 -2.19 -0.89 23.64
C PRO A 160 -1.27 -2.07 23.34
N SER A 161 -1.35 -3.10 24.20
CA SER A 161 -0.66 -4.38 23.99
C SER A 161 -1.71 -5.51 23.99
N PRO A 162 -2.00 -6.12 22.83
CA PRO A 162 -1.38 -5.88 21.53
C PRO A 162 -1.81 -4.55 20.87
N LEU A 163 -0.94 -3.97 20.04
CA LEU A 163 -1.31 -2.94 19.06
C LEU A 163 -2.17 -3.60 17.98
N ILE A 164 -3.36 -3.09 17.71
CA ILE A 164 -4.27 -3.66 16.71
C ILE A 164 -4.16 -2.82 15.44
N GLY A 165 -4.00 -3.49 14.29
CA GLY A 165 -4.11 -2.87 12.98
C GLY A 165 -5.07 -3.65 12.08
N HIS A 166 -5.89 -2.92 11.33
CA HIS A 166 -6.81 -3.44 10.31
C HIS A 166 -6.26 -3.16 8.91
N PHE A 167 -6.19 -4.19 8.07
CA PHE A 167 -5.55 -4.13 6.76
C PHE A 167 -6.50 -4.74 5.73
N PRO A 168 -7.07 -3.94 4.81
CA PRO A 168 -8.07 -4.46 3.89
C PRO A 168 -7.44 -5.44 2.90
N SER A 169 -8.13 -6.53 2.59
CA SER A 169 -7.72 -7.46 1.54
C SER A 169 -7.68 -6.77 0.17
N MET A 170 -6.64 -7.05 -0.61
CA MET A 170 -6.47 -6.59 -2.00
C MET A 170 -6.29 -7.75 -2.98
N THR A 171 -6.47 -8.98 -2.51
CA THR A 171 -6.16 -10.22 -3.24
C THR A 171 -6.89 -10.32 -4.58
N ASP A 172 -8.15 -9.89 -4.63
CA ASP A 172 -9.02 -10.02 -5.81
C ASP A 172 -9.07 -8.76 -6.68
N SER A 173 -8.15 -7.80 -6.47
CA SER A 173 -8.27 -6.44 -7.00
C SER A 173 -7.30 -6.05 -8.12
N GLY A 174 -6.42 -6.97 -8.56
CA GLY A 174 -5.34 -6.67 -9.51
C GLY A 174 -5.82 -6.39 -10.94
N THR A 175 -5.56 -5.17 -11.44
CA THR A 175 -5.79 -4.76 -12.84
C THR A 175 -4.50 -4.23 -13.47
N GLU A 176 -4.18 -4.65 -14.70
CA GLU A 176 -2.98 -4.18 -15.42
C GLU A 176 -3.01 -2.66 -15.64
N MET A 177 -1.92 -1.97 -15.29
CA MET A 177 -1.77 -0.52 -15.49
C MET A 177 -1.31 -0.21 -16.91
N VAL A 178 -2.24 0.10 -17.80
CA VAL A 178 -1.94 0.49 -19.19
C VAL A 178 -1.98 2.02 -19.34
N PRO A 179 -0.88 2.70 -19.72
CA PRO A 179 -0.86 4.14 -19.90
C PRO A 179 -2.02 4.69 -20.75
N GLY A 180 -2.67 5.74 -20.26
CA GLY A 180 -3.82 6.39 -20.89
C GLY A 180 -5.16 5.67 -20.71
N GLN A 181 -5.20 4.50 -20.05
CA GLN A 181 -6.44 3.80 -19.71
C GLN A 181 -6.92 4.12 -18.31
N THR A 182 -8.21 3.91 -18.07
CA THR A 182 -8.77 3.86 -16.72
C THR A 182 -8.74 2.43 -16.22
N VAL A 183 -8.17 2.22 -15.04
CA VAL A 183 -8.15 0.94 -14.32
C VAL A 183 -8.93 1.08 -13.04
N SER A 184 -9.61 0.02 -12.60
CA SER A 184 -10.47 0.06 -11.42
C SER A 184 -10.27 -1.15 -10.51
N ALA A 185 -10.33 -0.91 -9.21
CA ALA A 185 -10.13 -1.91 -8.16
C ALA A 185 -10.89 -1.46 -6.91
N ALA A 186 -11.71 -2.33 -6.29
CA ALA A 186 -12.41 -2.08 -5.02
C ALA A 186 -13.05 -0.67 -4.86
N GLY A 187 -13.71 -0.16 -5.91
CA GLY A 187 -14.34 1.17 -5.90
C GLY A 187 -13.39 2.34 -6.11
N ALA A 188 -12.09 2.11 -6.34
CA ALA A 188 -11.14 3.11 -6.82
C ALA A 188 -10.96 2.98 -8.33
N SER A 189 -10.89 4.10 -9.04
CA SER A 189 -10.61 4.19 -10.48
C SER A 189 -9.50 5.20 -10.73
N LEU A 190 -8.45 4.77 -11.43
CA LEU A 190 -7.26 5.55 -11.72
C LEU A 190 -7.12 5.74 -13.23
N VAL A 191 -6.96 6.99 -13.68
CA VAL A 191 -6.51 7.26 -15.05
C VAL A 191 -4.99 7.11 -15.09
N VAL A 192 -4.50 6.01 -15.65
CA VAL A 192 -3.06 5.70 -15.67
C VAL A 192 -2.34 6.77 -16.52
N PRO A 193 -1.36 7.49 -15.95
CA PRO A 193 -0.64 8.52 -16.69
C PRO A 193 0.24 7.92 -17.78
N ALA A 194 0.74 8.79 -18.67
CA ALA A 194 1.67 8.37 -19.72
C ALA A 194 3.00 7.82 -19.16
N GLY A 195 3.39 8.25 -17.96
CA GLY A 195 4.59 7.78 -17.25
C GLY A 195 4.29 7.44 -15.80
N TYR A 196 4.82 6.33 -15.33
CA TYR A 196 4.84 5.95 -13.92
C TYR A 196 6.07 5.08 -13.62
N SER A 197 6.43 4.97 -12.35
CA SER A 197 7.55 4.15 -11.88
C SER A 197 7.10 3.26 -10.73
N ILE A 198 7.44 1.97 -10.80
CA ILE A 198 7.16 0.97 -9.76
C ILE A 198 8.50 0.45 -9.26
N ASP A 199 8.63 0.23 -7.94
CA ASP A 199 9.81 -0.44 -7.38
C ASP A 199 9.88 -1.90 -7.84
N THR A 200 10.73 -2.15 -8.82
CA THR A 200 10.95 -3.49 -9.40
C THR A 200 11.77 -4.43 -8.51
N LEU A 201 12.35 -3.94 -7.40
CA LEU A 201 12.99 -4.81 -6.41
C LEU A 201 11.95 -5.51 -5.52
N ILE A 202 10.83 -4.85 -5.26
CA ILE A 202 9.71 -5.40 -4.47
C ILE A 202 8.66 -6.04 -5.40
N TYR A 203 8.33 -5.37 -6.50
CA TYR A 203 7.32 -5.80 -7.47
C TYR A 203 8.01 -6.25 -8.76
N ASP A 204 8.76 -7.34 -8.67
CA ASP A 204 9.64 -7.88 -9.70
C ASP A 204 8.92 -8.61 -10.86
N GLU A 205 7.66 -8.98 -10.65
CA GLU A 205 6.85 -9.74 -11.62
C GLU A 205 5.65 -8.93 -12.12
N PRO A 206 5.20 -9.08 -13.38
CA PRO A 206 4.10 -8.30 -13.94
C PRO A 206 2.78 -8.36 -13.17
N ASP A 207 2.46 -9.51 -12.56
CA ASP A 207 1.24 -9.69 -11.75
C ASP A 207 1.30 -8.92 -10.42
N LYS A 208 2.50 -8.62 -9.92
CA LYS A 208 2.76 -7.75 -8.77
C LYS A 208 2.70 -6.25 -9.13
N GLN A 209 2.75 -5.91 -10.42
CA GLN A 209 2.73 -4.54 -10.95
C GLN A 209 1.31 -4.11 -11.40
N THR A 210 0.28 -4.69 -10.79
CA THR A 210 -1.12 -4.41 -11.10
C THR A 210 -1.70 -3.38 -10.12
N PHE A 211 -2.54 -2.47 -10.61
CA PHE A 211 -3.32 -1.57 -9.77
C PHE A 211 -4.22 -2.39 -8.86
N ARG A 212 -4.15 -2.10 -7.57
CA ARG A 212 -4.87 -2.79 -6.50
C ARG A 212 -5.46 -1.75 -5.55
N ALA A 213 -6.57 -2.10 -4.95
CA ALA A 213 -7.15 -1.29 -3.89
C ALA A 213 -7.90 -2.14 -2.88
N GLY A 214 -7.99 -1.64 -1.65
CA GLY A 214 -8.83 -2.17 -0.59
C GLY A 214 -9.35 -1.04 0.29
N THR A 215 -10.51 -1.24 0.91
CA THR A 215 -11.17 -0.22 1.76
C THR A 215 -11.38 -0.75 3.17
N LEU A 216 -11.33 0.15 4.16
CA LEU A 216 -11.80 -0.15 5.50
C LEU A 216 -13.25 0.31 5.69
N PRO A 217 -14.07 -0.46 6.44
CA PRO A 217 -15.34 0.02 6.97
C PRO A 217 -15.20 1.36 7.71
N THR A 218 -16.22 2.20 7.60
CA THR A 218 -16.21 3.57 8.14
C THR A 218 -15.98 3.61 9.66
N ASP A 219 -16.39 2.58 10.40
CA ASP A 219 -16.18 2.44 11.84
C ASP A 219 -14.74 2.11 12.24
N LEU A 220 -13.90 1.68 11.29
CA LEU A 220 -12.47 1.41 11.51
C LEU A 220 -11.55 2.54 11.05
N VAL A 221 -12.06 3.49 10.25
CA VAL A 221 -11.23 4.54 9.64
C VAL A 221 -10.57 5.43 10.70
N GLY A 222 -11.30 5.89 11.70
CA GLY A 222 -10.76 6.77 12.74
C GLY A 222 -9.63 6.13 13.56
N ASP A 223 -9.72 4.81 13.80
CA ASP A 223 -8.67 4.07 14.49
C ASP A 223 -7.44 3.87 13.59
N ALA A 224 -7.65 3.63 12.29
CA ALA A 224 -6.57 3.47 11.31
C ALA A 224 -5.78 4.76 11.05
N THR A 225 -6.45 5.92 11.07
CA THR A 225 -5.82 7.22 10.85
C THR A 225 -5.32 7.85 12.16
N GLY A 226 -5.87 7.45 13.31
CA GLY A 226 -5.68 8.13 14.59
C GLY A 226 -6.42 9.46 14.70
N ASP A 227 -7.31 9.77 13.75
CA ASP A 227 -8.11 11.01 13.72
C ASP A 227 -9.56 10.70 13.26
N PRO A 228 -10.56 10.91 14.14
CA PRO A 228 -11.96 10.61 13.84
C PRO A 228 -12.60 11.56 12.82
N ALA A 229 -11.89 12.61 12.37
CA ALA A 229 -12.36 13.45 11.26
C ALA A 229 -12.34 12.71 9.92
N PHE A 230 -11.49 11.68 9.78
CA PHE A 230 -11.47 10.85 8.59
C PHE A 230 -12.65 9.88 8.57
N VAL A 231 -13.29 9.77 7.41
CA VAL A 231 -14.53 9.01 7.21
C VAL A 231 -14.39 7.91 6.18
N MET A 232 -13.36 7.97 5.33
CA MET A 232 -13.03 6.92 4.36
C MET A 232 -11.52 6.70 4.34
N LEU A 233 -11.10 5.48 4.05
CA LEU A 233 -9.73 5.06 3.77
C LEU A 233 -9.68 4.06 2.61
N TYR A 234 -8.75 4.28 1.69
CA TYR A 234 -8.36 3.38 0.61
C TYR A 234 -6.87 3.06 0.73
N ALA A 235 -6.51 1.80 0.77
CA ALA A 235 -5.14 1.39 0.53
C ALA A 235 -4.96 1.15 -0.98
N LEU A 236 -4.01 1.83 -1.63
CA LEU A 236 -3.71 1.67 -3.05
C LEU A 236 -2.37 0.96 -3.24
N GLY A 237 -2.32 0.08 -4.24
CA GLY A 237 -1.11 -0.68 -4.60
C GLY A 237 -0.86 -0.71 -6.12
N PRO A 238 0.39 -0.95 -6.56
CA PRO A 238 1.58 -1.21 -5.74
C PRO A 238 2.03 0.05 -4.99
N PHE A 239 2.26 -0.08 -3.69
CA PHE A 239 2.53 1.07 -2.83
C PHE A 239 3.87 1.73 -3.23
N ASP A 240 3.91 3.05 -3.17
CA ASP A 240 5.01 3.91 -3.66
C ASP A 240 5.19 3.93 -5.20
N THR A 241 4.17 3.52 -5.96
CA THR A 241 4.18 3.77 -7.43
C THR A 241 4.10 5.27 -7.69
N ILE A 242 5.12 5.86 -8.29
CA ILE A 242 5.16 7.29 -8.66
C ILE A 242 4.45 7.51 -9.99
N LEU A 243 3.60 8.55 -10.08
CA LEU A 243 2.71 8.85 -11.20
C LEU A 243 3.05 10.21 -11.81
N CYS A 244 3.42 10.26 -13.10
CA CYS A 244 3.86 11.49 -13.77
C CYS A 244 3.19 11.66 -15.15
N PRO A 245 2.33 12.68 -15.32
CA PRO A 245 1.86 13.63 -14.30
C PRO A 245 1.01 12.96 -13.19
N PRO A 246 0.67 13.69 -12.10
CA PRO A 246 -0.32 13.22 -11.13
C PRO A 246 -1.57 12.67 -11.82
N ALA A 247 -2.03 11.50 -11.35
CA ALA A 247 -3.11 10.76 -11.97
C ALA A 247 -4.46 11.16 -11.40
N ALA A 248 -5.47 11.30 -12.27
CA ALA A 248 -6.83 11.49 -11.82
C ALA A 248 -7.32 10.21 -11.10
N LEU A 249 -7.82 10.39 -9.89
CA LEU A 249 -8.38 9.32 -9.05
C LEU A 249 -9.86 9.61 -8.79
N THR A 250 -10.68 8.59 -8.94
CA THR A 250 -12.09 8.60 -8.55
C THR A 250 -12.35 7.45 -7.58
N LEU A 251 -13.03 7.73 -6.48
CA LEU A 251 -13.33 6.78 -5.40
C LEU A 251 -14.85 6.67 -5.22
N ASP A 252 -15.36 5.48 -4.93
CA ASP A 252 -16.74 5.31 -4.47
C ASP A 252 -16.95 6.06 -3.15
N ASN A 253 -18.03 6.83 -3.06
CA ASN A 253 -18.39 7.56 -1.84
C ASN A 253 -19.13 6.64 -0.86
N TYR A 254 -18.42 5.68 -0.27
CA TYR A 254 -19.03 4.71 0.64
C TYR A 254 -19.35 5.27 2.05
N ALA A 255 -18.98 6.53 2.34
CA ALA A 255 -19.33 7.21 3.58
C ALA A 255 -20.59 8.09 3.45
N ASP A 256 -21.29 8.01 2.31
CA ASP A 256 -22.52 8.78 2.04
C ASP A 256 -22.33 10.30 2.24
N LEU A 257 -21.15 10.82 1.87
CA LEU A 257 -20.89 12.25 1.94
C LEU A 257 -21.87 13.03 1.05
N PRO A 258 -22.30 14.24 1.43
CA PRO A 258 -23.28 14.99 0.65
C PRO A 258 -22.80 15.27 -0.78
N ALA A 259 -23.68 15.15 -1.76
CA ALA A 259 -23.40 15.54 -3.14
C ALA A 259 -22.88 16.99 -3.23
N ASP A 260 -21.99 17.23 -4.19
CA ASP A 260 -21.32 18.52 -4.43
C ASP A 260 -20.47 19.05 -3.25
N SER A 261 -20.28 18.26 -2.18
CA SER A 261 -19.43 18.66 -1.06
C SER A 261 -17.94 18.59 -1.41
N GLN A 262 -17.16 19.47 -0.78
CA GLN A 262 -15.71 19.46 -0.88
C GLN A 262 -15.13 18.51 0.17
N VAL A 263 -14.07 17.80 -0.20
CA VAL A 263 -13.33 16.91 0.67
C VAL A 263 -11.83 17.16 0.55
N GLU A 264 -11.09 16.73 1.56
CA GLU A 264 -9.63 16.69 1.51
C GLU A 264 -9.15 15.24 1.34
N LEU A 265 -8.15 15.04 0.49
CA LEU A 265 -7.46 13.77 0.33
C LEU A 265 -6.10 13.83 1.01
N TRP A 266 -5.90 12.94 1.96
CA TRP A 266 -4.67 12.81 2.73
C TRP A 266 -4.02 11.47 2.43
N ALA A 267 -2.69 11.40 2.37
CA ALA A 267 -1.98 10.15 2.21
C ALA A 267 -1.04 9.88 3.36
N GLN A 268 -0.89 8.60 3.69
CA GLN A 268 0.11 8.16 4.64
C GLN A 268 1.43 7.82 3.93
N VAL A 269 2.52 8.40 4.42
CA VAL A 269 3.86 8.13 3.89
C VAL A 269 4.49 6.99 4.69
N LEU A 270 4.78 5.87 4.03
CA LEU A 270 5.38 4.68 4.68
C LEU A 270 6.68 4.22 4.00
N ASN A 271 7.23 5.11 3.18
CA ASN A 271 8.51 4.95 2.53
C ASN A 271 9.59 5.71 3.30
N VAL A 272 10.77 5.11 3.39
CA VAL A 272 11.98 5.71 3.98
C VAL A 272 12.59 6.79 3.10
N GLU A 273 12.18 6.93 1.83
CA GLU A 273 12.61 8.08 1.02
C GLU A 273 11.90 9.40 1.41
N GLU A 274 10.78 9.35 2.16
CA GLU A 274 10.10 10.54 2.73
C GLU A 274 9.82 11.67 1.71
N PHE A 275 9.35 11.32 0.51
CA PHE A 275 9.12 12.29 -0.57
C PHE A 275 8.02 13.32 -0.30
N PHE A 276 7.06 13.02 0.58
CA PHE A 276 5.88 13.87 0.77
C PHE A 276 5.70 14.40 2.19
N ALA A 277 6.18 13.64 3.18
CA ALA A 277 6.12 13.95 4.61
C ALA A 277 7.00 12.95 5.37
N GLY A 278 7.09 13.14 6.68
CA GLY A 278 7.77 12.20 7.55
C GLY A 278 7.18 10.80 7.51
N TYR A 279 8.03 9.81 7.69
CA TYR A 279 7.66 8.42 7.81
C TYR A 279 6.57 8.20 8.90
N GLY A 280 5.47 7.57 8.50
CA GLY A 280 4.29 7.31 9.33
C GLY A 280 3.28 8.45 9.37
N GLU A 281 3.60 9.63 8.83
CA GLU A 281 2.74 10.81 8.88
C GLU A 281 1.69 10.82 7.77
N TRP A 282 0.59 11.53 8.05
CA TRP A 282 -0.46 11.85 7.10
C TRP A 282 -0.22 13.25 6.53
N VAL A 283 -0.28 13.38 5.21
CA VAL A 283 -0.11 14.65 4.50
C VAL A 283 -1.24 14.88 3.51
N LYS A 284 -1.75 16.11 3.44
CA LYS A 284 -2.74 16.49 2.44
C LYS A 284 -2.09 16.46 1.06
N LEU A 285 -2.64 15.65 0.15
CA LEU A 285 -2.18 15.53 -1.22
C LEU A 285 -2.99 16.39 -2.18
N ASP A 286 -4.31 16.41 -2.03
CA ASP A 286 -5.21 17.08 -2.95
C ASP A 286 -6.52 17.46 -2.27
N ASP A 287 -7.30 18.31 -2.95
CA ASP A 287 -8.71 18.50 -2.69
C ASP A 287 -9.54 17.60 -3.61
N GLY A 288 -10.79 17.36 -3.24
CA GLY A 288 -11.72 16.57 -4.03
C GLY A 288 -13.15 17.06 -3.93
N VAL A 289 -13.99 16.54 -4.82
CA VAL A 289 -15.40 16.90 -4.88
C VAL A 289 -16.24 15.62 -4.96
N VAL A 290 -17.27 15.55 -4.12
CA VAL A 290 -18.31 14.53 -4.23
C VAL A 290 -19.16 14.83 -5.47
N SER A 291 -19.40 13.83 -6.32
CA SER A 291 -20.21 13.97 -7.53
C SER A 291 -21.62 14.48 -7.21
N SER A 292 -22.29 15.05 -8.23
CA SER A 292 -23.63 15.63 -8.07
C SER A 292 -24.72 14.60 -7.73
N ASP A 293 -24.46 13.32 -8.00
CA ASP A 293 -25.33 12.21 -7.61
C ASP A 293 -24.93 11.58 -6.27
N GLY A 294 -23.86 12.07 -5.63
CA GLY A 294 -23.36 11.57 -4.36
C GLY A 294 -22.61 10.24 -4.45
N ALA A 295 -22.41 9.69 -5.65
CA ALA A 295 -21.89 8.33 -5.81
C ALA A 295 -20.36 8.22 -5.69
N THR A 296 -19.62 9.26 -6.11
CA THR A 296 -18.16 9.19 -6.18
C THR A 296 -17.48 10.45 -5.66
N ILE A 297 -16.19 10.35 -5.42
CA ILE A 297 -15.28 11.45 -5.07
C ILE A 297 -14.20 11.50 -6.13
N SER A 298 -13.98 12.66 -6.74
CA SER A 298 -12.89 12.86 -7.70
C SER A 298 -11.87 13.86 -7.18
N THR A 299 -10.59 13.56 -7.38
CA THR A 299 -9.47 14.48 -7.16
C THR A 299 -9.54 15.70 -8.08
N VAL A 300 -9.11 16.87 -7.60
CA VAL A 300 -9.03 18.11 -8.39
C VAL A 300 -7.76 18.13 -9.26
N ASN A 301 -6.61 17.85 -8.66
CA ASN A 301 -5.29 17.90 -9.31
C ASN A 301 -4.71 16.51 -9.58
N GLY A 302 -5.25 15.46 -8.93
CA GLY A 302 -4.78 14.09 -9.04
C GLY A 302 -3.76 13.71 -7.97
N ILE A 303 -3.43 12.43 -7.90
CA ILE A 303 -2.46 11.89 -6.94
C ILE A 303 -1.08 11.69 -7.60
N PRO A 304 0.02 12.10 -6.95
CA PRO A 304 1.37 11.90 -7.48
C PRO A 304 1.92 10.50 -7.24
N ALA A 305 1.29 9.70 -6.38
CA ALA A 305 1.73 8.35 -6.07
C ALA A 305 0.57 7.46 -5.58
N LEU A 306 0.70 6.15 -5.75
CA LEU A 306 -0.17 5.16 -5.11
C LEU A 306 0.27 4.95 -3.66
N LEU A 307 -0.55 5.46 -2.74
CA LEU A 307 -0.35 5.42 -1.30
C LEU A 307 -1.65 4.99 -0.61
N THR A 308 -1.62 4.87 0.72
CA THR A 308 -2.86 4.78 1.50
C THR A 308 -3.46 6.17 1.61
N ILE A 309 -4.69 6.33 1.10
CA ILE A 309 -5.44 7.59 1.03
C ILE A 309 -6.57 7.59 2.08
N ALA A 310 -6.68 8.63 2.88
CA ALA A 310 -7.81 8.89 3.77
C ALA A 310 -8.55 10.16 3.34
N ILE A 311 -9.88 10.17 3.53
CA ILE A 311 -10.76 11.26 3.14
C ILE A 311 -11.44 11.84 4.38
N LYS A 312 -11.50 13.17 4.46
CA LYS A 312 -12.35 13.89 5.41
C LYS A 312 -13.09 15.04 4.73
N PRO A 313 -14.29 15.43 5.22
CA PRO A 313 -14.97 16.63 4.73
C PRO A 313 -14.09 17.87 4.88
N ALA A 314 -14.10 18.77 3.91
CA ALA A 314 -13.46 20.08 4.05
C ALA A 314 -14.25 20.96 5.02
N GLU A 315 -13.55 21.80 5.80
CA GLU A 315 -14.14 22.75 6.75
C GLU A 315 -14.77 23.99 6.08
#